data_AF-A0A1A8XL05-F1
#
_entry.id   AF-A0A1A8XL05-F1
#
_cell.length_a   1.000
_cell.length_b   1.000
_cell.length_c   1.000
_cell.angle_alpha   90.00
_cell.angle_beta   90.00
_cell.angle_gamma   90.00
#
_symmetry.space_group_name_H-M   'P 1'
#
loop_
_entity.id
_entity.type
_entity.pdbx_description
1 polymer ?
#
loop_
_entity_poly.entity_id
_entity_poly.type
_entity_poly.pdbx_seq_one_letter_code
_entity_poly.pdbx_strand_id
1 'polypeptide(L)'
;MGAVKNQPGLGAPDRLSARYGGVPVIYVESEEDSYVFGECWFKDRLSHVEFRPASHQCSFAGCSAVIKAVADERKTGNAAWGIVDRDAVMSVDMWAVVNETSDVAYENSKPFGAEIKALCFWEIENYLADGDALEHCRAEIKMQPARQSQDVYSELLDHCQALVPHAAINAVCHQHRVKGLPDGYTRRFATRTEVEAGILTEKLAGLPAAAAADYTKHLFHVDAFDLPGATPATRTKALLRRIHGKALLDRFSAAHRINIDLKGLLANRILEMAHVPEEIALFVDEIAASN
;
A
#
# COMPACT_ATOMS: atom_id res chain seq x y z
N MET A 1 -24.68 8.42 57.25
CA MET A 1 -24.64 9.63 56.39
C MET A 1 -23.17 9.99 56.26
N GLY A 2 -22.48 9.61 55.18
CA GLY A 2 -22.45 10.29 53.87
C GLY A 2 -21.23 11.23 53.87
N ALA A 3 -20.32 11.30 52.90
CA ALA A 3 -20.16 10.69 51.59
C ALA A 3 -18.66 10.75 51.23
N VAL A 4 -18.12 9.75 50.53
CA VAL A 4 -16.82 9.85 49.85
C VAL A 4 -17.10 10.04 48.36
N LYS A 5 -16.51 11.10 47.80
CA LYS A 5 -16.65 11.52 46.40
C LYS A 5 -16.03 10.50 45.45
N ASN A 6 -16.76 10.18 44.40
CA ASN A 6 -16.35 9.40 43.24
C ASN A 6 -15.10 10.01 42.56
N GLN A 7 -14.06 9.20 42.38
CA GLN A 7 -13.11 9.34 41.29
C GLN A 7 -13.50 8.36 40.17
N PRO A 8 -13.38 8.74 38.89
CA PRO A 8 -13.83 7.90 37.79
C PRO A 8 -12.85 6.75 37.52
N GLY A 9 -13.41 5.54 37.49
CA GLY A 9 -13.16 4.54 36.46
C GLY A 9 -11.73 4.04 36.31
N LEU A 10 -11.40 3.01 37.09
CA LEU A 10 -10.36 2.04 36.80
C LEU A 10 -10.41 1.60 35.32
N GLY A 11 -9.24 1.59 34.69
CA GLY A 11 -9.04 1.15 33.33
C GLY A 11 -9.50 -0.29 33.08
N ALA A 12 -10.10 -0.45 31.89
CA ALA A 12 -10.24 -1.67 31.09
C ALA A 12 -10.17 -3.02 31.85
N PRO A 13 -11.30 -3.73 31.98
CA PRO A 13 -11.34 -5.16 32.31
C PRO A 13 -10.61 -6.08 31.30
N ASP A 14 -10.12 -5.57 30.17
CA ASP A 14 -9.63 -6.37 29.03
C ASP A 14 -8.17 -6.85 29.08
N ARG A 15 -7.38 -6.45 30.07
CA ARG A 15 -5.96 -6.89 30.12
C ARG A 15 -5.74 -8.29 30.67
N LEU A 16 -6.78 -8.93 31.24
CA LEU A 16 -6.67 -10.25 31.85
C LEU A 16 -7.12 -11.40 30.94
N SER A 17 -7.96 -11.14 29.93
CA SER A 17 -8.38 -12.14 28.92
C SER A 17 -7.29 -12.44 27.90
N ALA A 18 -6.41 -11.48 27.57
CA ALA A 18 -5.28 -11.69 26.65
C ALA A 18 -4.24 -12.69 27.16
N ARG A 19 -4.21 -12.99 28.47
CA ARG A 19 -3.24 -13.93 29.08
C ARG A 19 -3.60 -15.41 28.94
N TYR A 20 -4.80 -15.75 28.44
CA TYR A 20 -5.23 -17.13 28.24
C TYR A 20 -5.70 -17.36 26.80
N GLY A 21 -4.72 -17.45 25.88
CA GLY A 21 -4.91 -17.94 24.50
C GLY A 21 -5.27 -16.89 23.45
N GLY A 22 -4.85 -15.62 23.62
CA GLY A 22 -5.19 -14.53 22.70
C GLY A 22 -4.84 -14.85 21.24
N VAL A 23 -5.71 -14.42 20.33
CA VAL A 23 -5.49 -14.59 18.88
C VAL A 23 -4.21 -13.86 18.45
N PRO A 24 -3.47 -14.39 17.45
CA PRO A 24 -2.43 -13.72 16.69
C PRO A 24 -2.77 -12.26 16.36
N VAL A 25 -1.79 -11.39 16.58
CA VAL A 25 -1.91 -9.97 16.20
C VAL A 25 -1.15 -9.72 14.90
N ILE A 26 -1.81 -9.11 13.93
CA ILE A 26 -1.22 -8.61 12.69
C ILE A 26 -1.16 -7.09 12.78
N TYR A 27 0.06 -6.55 12.93
CA TYR A 27 0.29 -5.11 12.93
C TYR A 27 0.32 -4.54 11.52
N VAL A 28 -0.35 -3.41 11.33
CA VAL A 28 -0.42 -2.68 10.05
C VAL A 28 -0.05 -1.21 10.26
N GLU A 29 0.28 -0.50 9.17
CA GLU A 29 0.89 0.84 9.27
C GLU A 29 -0.07 1.91 9.80
N SER A 30 -1.35 1.81 9.48
CA SER A 30 -2.35 2.82 9.82
C SER A 30 -3.71 2.25 10.24
N GLU A 31 -4.56 3.12 10.81
CA GLU A 31 -5.97 2.82 11.10
C GLU A 31 -6.74 2.46 9.83
N GLU A 32 -6.44 3.14 8.72
CA GLU A 32 -7.11 2.89 7.44
C GLU A 32 -6.79 1.49 6.91
N ASP A 33 -5.54 1.05 7.03
CA ASP A 33 -5.15 -0.30 6.62
C ASP A 33 -5.80 -1.33 7.54
N SER A 34 -5.87 -1.04 8.84
CA SER A 34 -6.57 -1.89 9.81
C SER A 34 -8.04 -2.04 9.45
N TYR A 35 -8.69 -0.98 8.97
CA TYR A 35 -10.06 -1.03 8.47
C TYR A 35 -10.17 -1.87 7.19
N VAL A 36 -9.30 -1.65 6.20
CA VAL A 36 -9.32 -2.42 4.93
C VAL A 36 -9.12 -3.91 5.20
N PHE A 37 -8.13 -4.28 6.01
CA PHE A 37 -7.85 -5.68 6.30
C PHE A 37 -8.89 -6.29 7.25
N GLY A 38 -9.16 -5.66 8.38
CA GLY A 38 -9.99 -6.24 9.45
C GLY A 38 -11.49 -6.12 9.22
N GLU A 39 -11.98 -4.96 8.79
CA GLU A 39 -13.42 -4.70 8.67
C GLU A 39 -13.98 -4.98 7.29
N CYS A 40 -13.14 -4.90 6.25
CA CYS A 40 -13.52 -5.24 4.89
C CYS A 40 -13.09 -6.67 4.53
N TRP A 41 -11.81 -6.91 4.26
CA TRP A 41 -11.38 -8.15 3.57
C TRP A 41 -11.42 -9.42 4.41
N PHE A 42 -11.10 -9.33 5.71
CA PHE A 42 -10.91 -10.51 6.57
C PHE A 42 -11.79 -10.47 7.83
N LYS A 43 -12.95 -9.85 7.72
CA LYS A 43 -13.93 -9.75 8.82
C LYS A 43 -14.33 -11.12 9.38
N ASP A 44 -14.42 -12.11 8.52
CA ASP A 44 -14.74 -13.49 8.86
C ASP A 44 -13.57 -14.26 9.50
N ARG A 45 -12.37 -13.66 9.58
CA ARG A 45 -11.18 -14.20 10.25
C ARG A 45 -10.92 -13.57 11.62
N LEU A 46 -11.70 -12.58 12.05
CA LEU A 46 -11.47 -11.86 13.31
C LEU A 46 -11.60 -12.72 14.58
N SER A 47 -12.21 -13.91 14.49
CA SER A 47 -12.18 -14.90 15.58
C SER A 47 -10.86 -15.65 15.73
N HIS A 48 -9.95 -15.52 14.76
CA HIS A 48 -8.68 -16.24 14.67
C HIS A 48 -7.46 -15.32 14.58
N VAL A 49 -7.63 -14.07 14.13
CA VAL A 49 -6.56 -13.05 14.04
C VAL A 49 -7.12 -11.69 14.41
N GLU A 50 -6.26 -10.79 14.90
CA GLU A 50 -6.61 -9.41 15.17
C GLU A 50 -5.70 -8.46 14.38
N PHE A 51 -6.29 -7.53 13.62
CA PHE A 51 -5.54 -6.46 12.96
C PHE A 51 -5.42 -5.26 13.88
N ARG A 52 -4.20 -4.73 14.06
CA ARG A 52 -3.95 -3.55 14.88
C ARG A 52 -3.04 -2.54 14.19
N PRO A 53 -3.34 -1.24 14.25
CA PRO A 53 -2.41 -0.22 13.80
C PRO A 53 -1.19 -0.17 14.74
N ALA A 54 0.01 -0.02 14.19
CA ALA A 54 1.24 0.02 14.97
C ALA A 54 1.34 1.23 15.92
N SER A 55 0.59 2.30 15.63
CA SER A 55 0.46 3.50 16.47
C SER A 55 -0.08 3.20 17.88
N HIS A 56 -0.80 2.09 18.07
CA HIS A 56 -1.27 1.67 19.39
C HIS A 56 -0.15 1.16 20.31
N GLN A 57 0.99 0.75 19.74
CA GLN A 57 2.12 0.21 20.47
C GLN A 57 3.33 1.17 20.51
N CYS A 58 3.50 1.98 19.47
CA CYS A 58 4.67 2.84 19.31
C CYS A 58 4.27 4.28 18.94
N SER A 59 5.03 5.27 19.41
CA SER A 59 4.86 6.69 19.04
C SER A 59 5.44 7.06 17.67
N PHE A 60 6.01 6.10 16.95
CA PHE A 60 6.58 6.28 15.60
C PHE A 60 5.57 5.77 14.57
N ALA A 61 5.67 6.25 13.32
CA ALA A 61 4.75 5.92 12.24
C ALA A 61 5.40 5.04 11.17
N GLY A 62 4.57 4.42 10.32
CA GLY A 62 4.95 3.65 9.14
C GLY A 62 5.59 2.30 9.44
N CYS A 63 6.27 1.73 8.44
CA CYS A 63 6.86 0.40 8.49
C CYS A 63 7.78 0.12 9.71
N SER A 64 8.59 1.11 10.15
CA SER A 64 9.46 0.96 11.32
C SER A 64 8.67 0.74 12.61
N ALA A 65 7.48 1.32 12.70
CA ALA A 65 6.58 1.12 13.84
C ALA A 65 6.00 -0.30 13.84
N VAL A 66 5.60 -0.82 12.68
CA VAL A 66 5.11 -2.20 12.52
C VAL A 66 6.19 -3.20 12.94
N ILE A 67 7.40 -3.09 12.37
CA ILE A 67 8.51 -4.00 12.68
C ILE A 67 8.84 -3.98 14.18
N LYS A 68 8.85 -2.79 14.79
CA LYS A 68 9.09 -2.66 16.23
C LYS A 68 7.97 -3.26 17.07
N ALA A 69 6.70 -3.00 16.71
CA ALA A 69 5.54 -3.52 17.43
C ALA A 69 5.54 -5.06 17.44
N VAL A 70 5.81 -5.68 16.29
CA VAL A 70 5.95 -7.14 16.16
C VAL A 70 7.09 -7.65 17.04
N ALA A 71 8.27 -7.02 16.97
CA ALA A 71 9.41 -7.45 17.78
C ALA A 71 9.14 -7.35 19.28
N ASP A 72 8.45 -6.32 19.73
CA ASP A 72 8.13 -6.13 21.15
C ASP A 72 7.02 -7.08 21.63
N GLU A 73 5.99 -7.32 20.82
CA GLU A 73 4.91 -8.27 21.11
C GLU A 73 5.43 -9.73 21.16
N ARG A 74 6.37 -10.09 20.29
CA ARG A 74 6.99 -11.42 20.34
C ARG A 74 7.91 -11.60 21.54
N LYS A 75 8.60 -10.54 21.99
CA LYS A 75 9.43 -10.58 23.21
C LYS A 75 8.61 -10.86 24.47
N THR A 76 7.32 -10.50 24.49
CA THR A 76 6.42 -10.80 25.61
C THR A 76 5.82 -12.22 25.53
N GLY A 77 6.15 -12.98 24.48
CA GLY A 77 5.71 -14.36 24.27
C GLY A 77 4.43 -14.51 23.44
N ASN A 78 3.92 -13.42 22.87
CA ASN A 78 2.69 -13.43 22.08
C ASN A 78 2.99 -13.67 20.58
N ALA A 79 2.05 -14.32 19.91
CA ALA A 79 2.14 -14.57 18.48
C ALA A 79 1.78 -13.28 17.72
N ALA A 80 2.77 -12.70 17.04
CA ALA A 80 2.58 -11.46 16.28
C ALA A 80 3.33 -11.46 14.96
N TRP A 81 2.72 -10.78 14.00
CA TRP A 81 3.18 -10.57 12.61
C TRP A 81 2.89 -9.14 12.18
N GLY A 82 3.48 -8.72 11.06
CA GLY A 82 3.25 -7.40 10.48
C GLY A 82 3.05 -7.45 8.97
N ILE A 83 2.27 -6.50 8.45
CA ILE A 83 2.17 -6.21 7.02
C ILE A 83 2.70 -4.79 6.81
N VAL A 84 3.58 -4.65 5.82
CA VAL A 84 4.16 -3.35 5.43
C VAL A 84 4.09 -3.18 3.92
N ASP A 85 4.01 -1.93 3.47
CA ASP A 85 4.07 -1.58 2.06
C ASP A 85 5.44 -1.96 1.46
N ARG A 86 5.50 -2.18 0.14
CA ARG A 86 6.77 -2.51 -0.54
C ARG A 86 7.77 -1.36 -0.49
N ASP A 87 7.27 -0.12 -0.45
CA ASP A 87 8.10 1.07 -0.32
C ASP A 87 8.91 1.11 0.99
N ALA A 88 8.52 0.33 2.01
CA ALA A 88 9.31 0.09 3.20
C ALA A 88 10.70 -0.46 2.86
N VAL A 89 10.80 -1.33 1.84
CA VAL A 89 12.07 -1.90 1.36
C VAL A 89 12.96 -0.81 0.75
N MET A 90 12.35 0.16 0.07
CA MET A 90 13.05 1.34 -0.42
C MET A 90 13.52 2.22 0.75
N SER A 91 12.71 2.36 1.80
CA SER A 91 13.03 3.21 2.96
C SER A 91 14.32 2.81 3.70
N VAL A 92 14.74 1.55 3.56
CA VAL A 92 15.98 0.99 4.14
C VAL A 92 17.06 0.70 3.08
N ASP A 93 16.96 1.34 1.91
CA ASP A 93 17.94 1.29 0.81
C ASP A 93 18.24 -0.12 0.25
N MET A 94 17.31 -1.07 0.38
CA MET A 94 17.45 -2.44 -0.17
C MET A 94 17.14 -2.48 -1.67
N TRP A 95 17.86 -1.67 -2.47
CA TRP A 95 17.57 -1.42 -3.88
C TRP A 95 17.53 -2.67 -4.77
N ALA A 96 18.33 -3.69 -4.47
CA ALA A 96 18.29 -4.95 -5.21
C ALA A 96 16.92 -5.64 -5.07
N VAL A 97 16.34 -5.62 -3.87
CA VAL A 97 15.01 -6.18 -3.57
C VAL A 97 13.90 -5.28 -4.11
N VAL A 98 14.05 -3.96 -3.99
CA VAL A 98 13.11 -2.99 -4.59
C VAL A 98 12.91 -3.26 -6.07
N ASN A 99 14.01 -3.52 -6.79
CA ASN A 99 14.03 -3.71 -8.24
C ASN A 99 13.72 -5.16 -8.69
N GLU A 100 13.38 -6.06 -7.77
CA GLU A 100 13.00 -7.44 -8.11
C GLU A 100 11.64 -7.49 -8.80
N THR A 101 11.59 -8.02 -10.02
CA THR A 101 10.36 -8.03 -10.85
C THR A 101 9.57 -9.34 -10.70
N SER A 102 10.20 -10.39 -10.19
CA SER A 102 9.56 -11.67 -9.88
C SER A 102 9.00 -11.67 -8.47
N ASP A 103 7.67 -11.80 -8.33
CA ASP A 103 7.02 -11.88 -7.02
C ASP A 103 7.58 -13.04 -6.19
N VAL A 104 7.83 -14.19 -6.81
CA VAL A 104 8.40 -15.36 -6.13
C VAL A 104 9.78 -15.04 -5.55
N ALA A 105 10.64 -14.35 -6.31
CA ALA A 105 11.96 -13.97 -5.82
C ALA A 105 11.87 -12.90 -4.72
N TYR A 106 10.97 -11.94 -4.89
CA TYR A 106 10.70 -10.87 -3.92
C TYR A 106 10.19 -11.45 -2.58
N GLU A 107 9.18 -12.30 -2.60
CA GLU A 107 8.63 -12.95 -1.40
C GLU A 107 9.65 -13.82 -0.68
N ASN A 108 10.46 -14.58 -1.44
CA ASN A 108 11.52 -15.41 -0.87
C ASN A 108 12.65 -14.59 -0.23
N SER A 109 12.83 -13.33 -0.63
CA SER A 109 13.87 -12.46 -0.07
C SER A 109 13.62 -12.08 1.40
N LYS A 110 12.34 -12.10 1.84
CA LYS A 110 11.89 -11.79 3.20
C LYS A 110 12.67 -10.61 3.82
N PRO A 111 12.56 -9.40 3.24
CA PRO A 111 13.46 -8.28 3.53
C PRO A 111 13.49 -7.88 5.01
N PHE A 112 12.43 -8.20 5.76
CA PHE A 112 12.27 -7.88 7.18
C PHE A 112 12.10 -9.13 8.08
N GLY A 113 12.45 -10.32 7.58
CA GLY A 113 12.28 -11.59 8.30
C GLY A 113 10.95 -12.28 8.01
N ALA A 114 10.72 -13.43 8.65
CA ALA A 114 9.57 -14.29 8.36
C ALA A 114 8.25 -13.77 8.96
N GLU A 115 8.32 -12.93 9.98
CA GLU A 115 7.18 -12.38 10.69
C GLU A 115 6.62 -11.09 10.06
N ILE A 116 7.29 -10.54 9.05
CA ILE A 116 6.90 -9.30 8.39
C ILE A 116 6.64 -9.58 6.91
N LYS A 117 5.38 -9.50 6.50
CA LYS A 117 4.97 -9.53 5.09
C LYS A 117 5.17 -8.15 4.49
N ALA A 118 6.21 -8.01 3.67
CA ALA A 118 6.27 -6.92 2.71
C ALA A 118 5.37 -7.25 1.51
N LEU A 119 4.45 -6.36 1.19
CA LEU A 119 3.52 -6.53 0.07
C LEU A 119 4.27 -6.59 -1.27
N CYS A 120 3.74 -7.30 -2.26
CA CYS A 120 4.35 -7.31 -3.60
C CYS A 120 4.06 -6.02 -4.38
N PHE A 121 2.89 -5.41 -4.18
CA PHE A 121 2.57 -4.10 -4.75
C PHE A 121 3.14 -2.96 -3.91
N TRP A 122 3.31 -1.81 -4.56
CA TRP A 122 4.03 -0.67 -4.00
C TRP A 122 3.45 -0.22 -2.64
N GLU A 123 2.14 -0.02 -2.59
CA GLU A 123 1.35 0.32 -1.39
C GLU A 123 0.04 -0.49 -1.37
N ILE A 124 -0.68 -0.50 -0.24
CA ILE A 124 -2.05 -1.02 -0.18
C ILE A 124 -2.98 -0.38 -1.22
N GLU A 125 -2.80 0.92 -1.52
CA GLU A 125 -3.60 1.61 -2.54
C GLU A 125 -3.47 0.99 -3.94
N ASN A 126 -2.34 0.34 -4.24
CA ASN A 126 -2.18 -0.38 -5.50
C ASN A 126 -3.06 -1.63 -5.57
N TYR A 127 -3.37 -2.30 -4.45
CA TYR A 127 -4.35 -3.40 -4.44
C TYR A 127 -5.78 -2.88 -4.59
N LEU A 128 -6.04 -1.64 -4.16
CA LEU A 128 -7.34 -0.97 -4.35
C LEU A 128 -7.55 -0.47 -5.78
N ALA A 129 -6.50 -0.38 -6.59
CA ALA A 129 -6.55 -0.01 -7.99
C ALA A 129 -7.02 -1.17 -8.91
N ASP A 130 -7.99 -1.97 -8.46
CA ASP A 130 -8.70 -2.95 -9.28
C ASP A 130 -9.61 -2.23 -10.28
N GLY A 131 -9.46 -2.54 -11.58
CA GLY A 131 -10.14 -1.80 -12.64
C GLY A 131 -11.65 -1.99 -12.61
N ASP A 132 -12.13 -3.19 -12.33
CA ASP A 132 -13.56 -3.47 -12.32
C ASP A 132 -14.24 -2.85 -11.09
N ALA A 133 -13.57 -2.89 -9.92
CA ALA A 133 -14.04 -2.22 -8.71
C ALA A 133 -14.03 -0.69 -8.85
N LEU A 134 -12.96 -0.11 -9.40
CA LEU A 134 -12.87 1.32 -9.70
C LEU A 134 -14.00 1.77 -10.63
N GLU A 135 -14.26 1.00 -11.69
CA GLU A 135 -15.32 1.34 -12.64
C GLU A 135 -16.70 1.23 -12.00
N HIS A 136 -16.95 0.22 -11.16
CA HIS A 136 -18.21 0.11 -10.41
C HIS A 136 -18.44 1.35 -9.53
N CYS A 137 -17.46 1.70 -8.70
CA CYS A 137 -17.56 2.88 -7.83
C CYS A 137 -17.75 4.16 -8.67
N ARG A 138 -16.98 4.34 -9.75
CA ARG A 138 -17.12 5.49 -10.66
C ARG A 138 -18.52 5.55 -11.27
N ALA A 139 -19.02 4.44 -11.80
CA ALA A 139 -20.33 4.34 -12.44
C ALA A 139 -21.46 4.71 -11.48
N GLU A 140 -21.42 4.20 -10.24
CA GLU A 140 -22.39 4.52 -9.18
C GLU A 140 -22.35 6.00 -8.78
N ILE A 141 -21.16 6.54 -8.52
CA ILE A 141 -20.97 7.96 -8.17
C ILE A 141 -21.45 8.88 -9.29
N LYS A 142 -21.23 8.49 -10.55
CA LYS A 142 -21.62 9.26 -11.73
C LYS A 142 -23.05 9.02 -12.18
N MET A 143 -23.75 8.03 -11.63
CA MET A 143 -25.05 7.56 -12.12
C MET A 143 -25.00 7.25 -13.63
N GLN A 144 -23.96 6.55 -14.05
CA GLN A 144 -23.69 6.18 -15.44
C GLN A 144 -23.53 4.66 -15.56
N PRO A 145 -23.75 4.08 -16.75
CA PRO A 145 -23.41 2.68 -16.97
C PRO A 145 -21.90 2.46 -16.80
N ALA A 146 -21.55 1.27 -16.32
CA ALA A 146 -20.17 0.80 -16.29
C ALA A 146 -19.62 0.66 -17.72
N ARG A 147 -18.38 1.11 -17.91
CA ARG A 147 -17.59 0.92 -19.13
C ARG A 147 -17.11 -0.52 -19.23
N GLN A 148 -16.63 -0.92 -20.41
CA GLN A 148 -16.03 -2.23 -20.58
C GLN A 148 -14.69 -2.30 -19.85
N SER A 149 -14.41 -3.43 -19.20
CA SER A 149 -13.17 -3.66 -18.44
C SER A 149 -11.91 -3.32 -19.25
N GLN A 150 -11.89 -3.67 -20.54
CA GLN A 150 -10.77 -3.34 -21.44
C GLN A 150 -10.51 -1.83 -21.56
N ASP A 151 -11.54 -1.01 -21.64
CA ASP A 151 -11.41 0.45 -21.74
C ASP A 151 -10.88 1.04 -20.42
N VAL A 152 -11.37 0.52 -19.30
CA VAL A 152 -10.94 0.94 -17.96
C VAL A 152 -9.48 0.60 -17.72
N TYR A 153 -9.06 -0.63 -18.03
CA TYR A 153 -7.66 -1.03 -17.87
C TYR A 153 -6.73 -0.34 -18.87
N SER A 154 -7.23 0.08 -20.04
CA SER A 154 -6.45 0.92 -20.96
C SER A 154 -6.20 2.32 -20.35
N GLU A 155 -7.23 2.94 -19.78
CA GLU A 155 -7.08 4.22 -19.06
C GLU A 155 -6.15 4.09 -17.84
N LEU A 156 -6.30 3.03 -17.04
CA LEU A 156 -5.44 2.78 -15.88
C LEU A 156 -3.99 2.56 -16.29
N LEU A 157 -3.75 1.87 -17.42
CA LEU A 157 -2.41 1.71 -17.95
C LEU A 157 -1.80 3.07 -18.34
N ASP A 158 -2.56 3.96 -18.97
CA ASP A 158 -2.10 5.31 -19.29
C ASP A 158 -1.73 6.10 -18.03
N HIS A 159 -2.53 5.97 -16.96
CA HIS A 159 -2.19 6.57 -15.67
C HIS A 159 -0.94 5.96 -15.03
N CYS A 160 -0.77 4.63 -15.07
CA CYS A 160 0.43 3.95 -14.57
C CYS A 160 1.68 4.39 -15.34
N GLN A 161 1.60 4.45 -16.67
CA GLN A 161 2.70 4.93 -17.53
C GLN A 161 3.08 6.37 -17.21
N ALA A 162 2.08 7.23 -16.95
CA ALA A 162 2.35 8.61 -16.53
C ALA A 162 3.07 8.70 -15.16
N LEU A 163 2.93 7.69 -14.30
CA LEU A 163 3.58 7.63 -12.99
C LEU A 163 4.96 6.98 -13.00
N VAL A 164 5.41 6.38 -14.11
CA VAL A 164 6.76 5.79 -14.21
C VAL A 164 7.87 6.83 -13.95
N PRO A 165 7.88 8.01 -14.61
CA PRO A 165 8.84 9.07 -14.29
C PRO A 165 8.75 9.57 -12.85
N HIS A 166 7.53 9.64 -12.29
CA HIS A 166 7.28 10.07 -10.91
C HIS A 166 7.89 9.10 -9.89
N ALA A 167 7.73 7.79 -10.10
CA ALA A 167 8.37 6.78 -9.27
C ALA A 167 9.91 6.86 -9.34
N ALA A 168 10.46 7.08 -10.53
CA ALA A 168 11.90 7.19 -10.74
C ALA A 168 12.50 8.41 -10.01
N ILE A 169 11.88 9.60 -10.14
CA ILE A 169 12.39 10.80 -9.45
C ILE A 169 12.23 10.71 -7.93
N ASN A 170 11.18 10.07 -7.42
CA ASN A 170 11.02 9.85 -5.98
C ASN A 170 12.10 8.91 -5.42
N ALA A 171 12.50 7.89 -6.18
CA ALA A 171 13.64 7.05 -5.84
C ALA A 171 14.96 7.84 -5.81
N VAL A 172 15.20 8.71 -6.79
CA VAL A 172 16.35 9.64 -6.77
C VAL A 172 16.30 10.55 -5.55
N CYS A 173 15.15 11.15 -5.27
CA CYS A 173 14.99 12.02 -4.10
C CYS A 173 15.31 11.27 -2.80
N HIS A 174 14.84 10.03 -2.67
CA HIS A 174 15.15 9.17 -1.53
C HIS A 174 16.65 8.89 -1.41
N GLN A 175 17.32 8.53 -2.52
CA GLN A 175 18.76 8.28 -2.57
C GLN A 175 19.59 9.51 -2.17
N HIS A 176 19.13 10.70 -2.55
CA HIS A 176 19.77 11.98 -2.21
C HIS A 176 19.27 12.58 -0.89
N ARG A 177 18.43 11.86 -0.13
CA ARG A 177 17.86 12.29 1.16
C ARG A 177 17.13 13.63 1.09
N VAL A 178 16.48 13.91 -0.04
CA VAL A 178 15.64 15.10 -0.25
C VAL A 178 14.17 14.72 -0.36
N LYS A 179 13.29 15.68 -0.07
CA LYS A 179 11.84 15.45 -0.17
C LYS A 179 11.45 15.12 -1.61
N GLY A 180 10.72 14.03 -1.80
CA GLY A 180 10.12 13.63 -3.07
C GLY A 180 9.01 14.58 -3.56
N LEU A 181 8.49 14.29 -4.75
CA LEU A 181 7.29 14.91 -5.29
C LEU A 181 6.05 14.31 -4.61
N PRO A 182 5.04 15.14 -4.27
CA PRO A 182 3.80 14.66 -3.68
C PRO A 182 2.98 13.87 -4.71
N ASP A 183 2.03 13.08 -4.22
CA ASP A 183 1.18 12.20 -5.05
C ASP A 183 0.40 12.99 -6.12
N GLY A 184 -0.11 14.17 -5.75
CA GLY A 184 -0.87 15.04 -6.65
C GLY A 184 -0.04 15.76 -7.73
N TYR A 185 1.28 15.61 -7.74
CA TYR A 185 2.16 16.32 -8.69
C TYR A 185 1.78 16.05 -10.15
N THR A 186 1.41 14.81 -10.46
CA THR A 186 1.21 14.39 -11.85
C THR A 186 -0.15 14.78 -12.42
N ARG A 187 -1.16 15.12 -11.59
CA ARG A 187 -2.55 15.38 -12.02
C ARG A 187 -2.68 16.38 -13.18
N ARG A 188 -1.79 17.36 -13.24
CA ARG A 188 -1.78 18.43 -14.24
C ARG A 188 -1.24 18.02 -15.61
N PHE A 189 -0.70 16.82 -15.73
CA PHE A 189 -0.10 16.29 -16.96
C PHE A 189 -0.95 15.13 -17.49
N ALA A 190 -1.23 15.16 -18.79
CA ALA A 190 -2.04 14.15 -19.45
C ALA A 190 -1.23 12.87 -19.73
N THR A 191 0.04 13.01 -20.09
CA THR A 191 0.86 11.91 -20.62
C THR A 191 2.16 11.70 -19.85
N ARG A 192 2.77 10.51 -20.01
CA ARG A 192 4.11 10.18 -19.51
C ARG A 192 5.16 11.20 -19.94
N THR A 193 5.16 11.59 -21.21
CA THR A 193 6.13 12.55 -21.77
C THR A 193 6.00 13.92 -21.12
N GLU A 194 4.78 14.39 -20.86
CA GLU A 194 4.55 15.66 -20.15
C GLU A 194 5.01 15.61 -18.70
N VAL A 195 4.73 14.50 -17.99
CA VAL A 195 5.21 14.30 -16.61
C VAL A 195 6.73 14.31 -16.56
N GLU A 196 7.39 13.58 -17.45
CA GLU A 196 8.85 13.52 -17.52
C GLU A 196 9.45 14.90 -17.83
N ALA A 197 8.93 15.62 -18.83
CA ALA A 197 9.38 16.98 -19.14
C ALA A 197 9.23 17.93 -17.94
N GLY A 198 8.10 17.86 -17.23
CA GLY A 198 7.88 18.61 -15.98
C GLY A 198 8.91 18.26 -14.90
N ILE A 199 9.18 16.98 -14.68
CA ILE A 199 10.17 16.51 -13.71
C ILE A 199 11.58 17.01 -14.05
N LEU A 200 12.00 16.87 -15.31
CA LEU A 200 13.33 17.28 -15.76
C LEU A 200 13.55 18.78 -15.54
N THR A 201 12.55 19.60 -15.86
CA THR A 201 12.62 21.06 -15.77
C THR A 201 12.48 21.59 -14.34
N GLU A 202 11.56 21.04 -13.54
CA GLU A 202 11.20 21.62 -12.24
C GLU A 202 11.90 20.95 -11.05
N LYS A 203 12.16 19.64 -11.13
CA LYS A 203 12.68 18.86 -9.99
C LYS A 203 14.12 18.47 -10.18
N LEU A 204 14.45 17.82 -11.29
CA LEU A 204 15.79 17.28 -11.53
C LEU A 204 16.83 18.41 -11.69
N ALA A 205 16.46 19.52 -12.32
CA ALA A 205 17.32 20.69 -12.47
C ALA A 205 17.82 21.29 -11.14
N GLY A 206 17.08 21.07 -10.04
CA GLY A 206 17.46 21.52 -8.69
C GLY A 206 18.29 20.52 -7.88
N LEU A 207 18.62 19.35 -8.45
CA LEU A 207 19.38 18.30 -7.77
C LEU A 207 20.86 18.30 -8.20
N PRO A 208 21.76 17.63 -7.44
CA PRO A 208 23.16 17.50 -7.81
C PRO A 208 23.35 16.91 -9.21
N ALA A 209 24.45 17.25 -9.91
CA ALA A 209 24.69 16.79 -11.29
C ALA A 209 24.62 15.26 -11.46
N ALA A 210 25.00 14.49 -10.43
CA ALA A 210 24.89 13.03 -10.42
C ALA A 210 23.44 12.52 -10.52
N ALA A 211 22.45 13.32 -10.08
CA ALA A 211 21.05 12.93 -10.04
C ALA A 211 20.48 12.64 -11.44
N ALA A 212 21.03 13.23 -12.50
CA ALA A 212 20.59 12.93 -13.88
C ALA A 212 20.90 11.48 -14.29
N ALA A 213 22.09 10.99 -13.92
CA ALA A 213 22.47 9.60 -14.15
C ALA A 213 21.64 8.65 -13.25
N ASP A 214 21.43 9.02 -11.99
CA ASP A 214 20.58 8.25 -11.07
C ASP A 214 19.12 8.18 -11.57
N TYR A 215 18.58 9.29 -12.08
CA TYR A 215 17.23 9.34 -12.65
C TYR A 215 17.10 8.38 -13.84
N THR A 216 18.06 8.43 -14.77
CA THR A 216 18.08 7.51 -15.92
C THR A 216 18.11 6.04 -15.46
N LYS A 217 18.92 5.73 -14.44
CA LYS A 217 19.02 4.39 -13.86
C LYS A 217 17.71 3.95 -13.20
N HIS A 218 17.10 4.80 -12.37
CA HIS A 218 15.84 4.49 -11.70
C HIS A 218 14.69 4.39 -12.69
N LEU A 219 14.66 5.22 -13.73
CA LEU A 219 13.67 5.13 -14.80
C LEU A 219 13.73 3.76 -15.48
N PHE A 220 14.95 3.30 -15.85
CA PHE A 220 15.15 1.95 -16.38
C PHE A 220 14.63 0.86 -15.44
N HIS A 221 14.89 0.98 -14.13
CA HIS A 221 14.40 -0.01 -13.16
C HIS A 221 12.88 0.00 -13.00
N VAL A 222 12.24 1.16 -13.08
CA VAL A 222 10.77 1.23 -13.04
C VAL A 222 10.16 0.68 -14.33
N ASP A 223 10.73 1.00 -15.49
CA ASP A 223 10.30 0.48 -16.79
C ASP A 223 10.42 -1.05 -16.89
N ALA A 224 11.39 -1.64 -16.18
CA ALA A 224 11.57 -3.10 -16.15
C ALA A 224 10.37 -3.87 -15.56
N PHE A 225 9.47 -3.19 -14.83
CA PHE A 225 8.22 -3.79 -14.36
C PHE A 225 7.12 -3.83 -15.43
N ASP A 226 7.24 -3.07 -16.51
CA ASP A 226 6.27 -3.15 -17.60
C ASP A 226 6.44 -4.46 -18.39
N LEU A 227 5.37 -4.89 -19.06
CA LEU A 227 5.34 -6.10 -19.89
C LEU A 227 4.85 -5.74 -21.31
N PRO A 228 5.70 -5.11 -22.14
CA PRO A 228 5.32 -4.73 -23.49
C PRO A 228 4.75 -5.92 -24.29
N GLY A 229 3.60 -5.72 -24.92
CA GLY A 229 2.90 -6.76 -25.69
C GLY A 229 1.87 -7.58 -24.89
N ALA A 230 1.84 -7.48 -23.55
CA ALA A 230 0.77 -8.05 -22.76
C ALA A 230 -0.50 -7.18 -22.78
N THR A 231 -1.61 -7.71 -22.22
CA THR A 231 -2.88 -6.96 -22.13
C THR A 231 -2.76 -5.74 -21.21
N PRO A 232 -3.61 -4.71 -21.36
CA PRO A 232 -3.60 -3.56 -20.45
C PRO A 232 -3.74 -3.95 -18.98
N ALA A 233 -4.62 -4.89 -18.65
CA ALA A 233 -4.78 -5.39 -17.29
C ALA A 233 -3.50 -6.02 -16.73
N THR A 234 -2.84 -6.87 -17.52
CA THR A 234 -1.56 -7.49 -17.13
C THR A 234 -0.46 -6.46 -16.93
N ARG A 235 -0.34 -5.48 -17.83
CA ARG A 235 0.67 -4.41 -17.76
C ARG A 235 0.43 -3.48 -16.58
N THR A 236 -0.82 -3.08 -16.34
CA THR A 236 -1.23 -2.32 -15.15
C THR A 236 -0.82 -3.07 -13.90
N LYS A 237 -1.22 -4.34 -13.77
CA LYS A 237 -0.84 -5.18 -12.62
C LYS A 237 0.68 -5.20 -12.42
N ALA A 238 1.45 -5.34 -13.50
CA ALA A 238 2.91 -5.35 -13.47
C ALA A 238 3.49 -4.06 -12.88
N LEU A 239 3.06 -2.89 -13.38
CA LEU A 239 3.50 -1.57 -12.94
C LEU A 239 3.10 -1.21 -11.50
N LEU A 240 1.98 -1.75 -10.99
CA LEU A 240 1.52 -1.55 -9.61
C LEU A 240 2.52 -2.00 -8.54
N ARG A 241 3.53 -2.80 -8.90
CA ARG A 241 4.67 -3.17 -8.04
C ARG A 241 5.62 -2.02 -7.73
N ARG A 242 5.58 -0.95 -8.51
CA ARG A 242 6.62 0.09 -8.46
C ARG A 242 6.10 1.53 -8.49
N ILE A 243 4.92 1.77 -9.04
CA ILE A 243 4.31 3.10 -9.09
C ILE A 243 3.51 3.40 -7.82
N HIS A 244 3.47 4.67 -7.42
CA HIS A 244 2.77 5.13 -6.22
C HIS A 244 1.25 4.97 -6.37
N GLY A 245 0.64 4.12 -5.54
CA GLY A 245 -0.79 3.78 -5.59
C GLY A 245 -1.67 4.96 -5.21
N LYS A 246 -1.28 5.74 -4.20
CA LYS A 246 -1.98 6.98 -3.83
C LYS A 246 -2.06 7.94 -5.02
N ALA A 247 -0.94 8.14 -5.73
CA ALA A 247 -0.88 8.98 -6.92
C ALA A 247 -1.74 8.44 -8.06
N LEU A 248 -1.84 7.11 -8.22
CA LEU A 248 -2.70 6.49 -9.23
C LEU A 248 -4.20 6.73 -8.95
N LEU A 249 -4.67 6.42 -7.74
CA LEU A 249 -6.07 6.63 -7.36
C LEU A 249 -6.46 8.10 -7.46
N ASP A 250 -5.52 8.97 -7.15
CA ASP A 250 -5.67 10.41 -7.23
C ASP A 250 -5.77 10.92 -8.68
N ARG A 251 -4.93 10.42 -9.59
CA ARG A 251 -5.05 10.69 -11.04
C ARG A 251 -6.41 10.26 -11.57
N PHE A 252 -6.83 9.04 -11.24
CA PHE A 252 -8.11 8.49 -11.67
C PHE A 252 -9.28 9.34 -11.13
N SER A 253 -9.27 9.65 -9.84
CA SER A 253 -10.30 10.47 -9.21
C SER A 253 -10.37 11.86 -9.83
N ALA A 254 -9.22 12.48 -10.13
CA ALA A 254 -9.16 13.77 -10.81
C ALA A 254 -9.73 13.72 -12.24
N ALA A 255 -9.35 12.71 -13.03
CA ALA A 255 -9.83 12.51 -14.40
C ALA A 255 -11.36 12.36 -14.43
N HIS A 256 -11.92 11.67 -13.43
CA HIS A 256 -13.36 11.45 -13.30
C HIS A 256 -14.08 12.47 -12.42
N ARG A 257 -13.41 13.49 -11.86
CA ARG A 257 -13.99 14.46 -10.92
C ARG A 257 -14.74 13.78 -9.77
N ILE A 258 -14.09 12.82 -9.14
CA ILE A 258 -14.54 12.14 -7.93
C ILE A 258 -13.88 12.85 -6.74
N ASN A 259 -14.70 13.39 -5.83
CA ASN A 259 -14.24 14.19 -4.69
C ASN A 259 -14.53 13.52 -3.33
N ILE A 260 -14.79 12.20 -3.34
CA ILE A 260 -14.98 11.41 -2.14
C ILE A 260 -13.80 10.47 -1.97
N ASP A 261 -13.52 10.08 -0.73
CA ASP A 261 -12.54 9.04 -0.46
C ASP A 261 -13.07 7.69 -0.97
N LEU A 262 -12.29 7.05 -1.83
CA LEU A 262 -12.63 5.78 -2.46
C LEU A 262 -12.10 4.57 -1.68
N LYS A 263 -11.17 4.71 -0.73
CA LYS A 263 -10.46 3.57 -0.12
C LYS A 263 -11.42 2.53 0.46
N GLY A 264 -12.33 2.93 1.34
CA GLY A 264 -13.32 2.02 1.93
C GLY A 264 -14.34 1.49 0.92
N LEU A 265 -14.72 2.28 -0.08
CA LEU A 265 -15.66 1.84 -1.13
C LEU A 265 -15.03 0.77 -2.03
N LEU A 266 -13.77 0.96 -2.41
CA LEU A 266 -13.00 0.03 -3.21
C LEU A 266 -12.73 -1.27 -2.44
N ALA A 267 -12.33 -1.18 -1.18
CA ALA A 267 -12.08 -2.36 -0.35
C ALA A 267 -13.33 -3.26 -0.26
N ASN A 268 -14.50 -2.67 -0.01
CA ASN A 268 -15.77 -3.40 0.03
C ASN A 268 -16.13 -3.97 -1.35
N ARG A 269 -15.95 -3.20 -2.42
CA ARG A 269 -16.29 -3.67 -3.77
C ARG A 269 -15.40 -4.85 -4.21
N ILE A 270 -14.11 -4.79 -3.90
CA ILE A 270 -13.16 -5.88 -4.13
C ILE A 270 -13.60 -7.16 -3.41
N LEU A 271 -14.07 -7.04 -2.15
CA LEU A 271 -14.61 -8.17 -1.41
C LEU A 271 -15.86 -8.76 -2.09
N GLU A 272 -16.83 -7.91 -2.43
CA GLU A 272 -18.08 -8.33 -3.08
C GLU A 272 -17.86 -9.03 -4.42
N MET A 273 -16.80 -8.63 -5.14
CA MET A 273 -16.40 -9.22 -6.41
C MET A 273 -15.51 -10.47 -6.24
N ALA A 274 -15.18 -10.87 -5.00
CA ALA A 274 -14.24 -11.95 -4.69
C ALA A 274 -12.84 -11.74 -5.28
N HIS A 275 -12.40 -10.47 -5.34
CA HIS A 275 -11.10 -10.06 -5.86
C HIS A 275 -10.06 -9.79 -4.74
N VAL A 276 -10.34 -10.21 -3.49
CA VAL A 276 -9.38 -10.05 -2.38
C VAL A 276 -8.02 -10.64 -2.78
N PRO A 277 -6.90 -9.90 -2.63
CA PRO A 277 -5.60 -10.36 -3.12
C PRO A 277 -5.15 -11.68 -2.49
N GLU A 278 -4.89 -12.69 -3.34
CA GLU A 278 -4.54 -14.05 -2.92
C GLU A 278 -3.30 -14.08 -2.01
N GLU A 279 -2.26 -13.30 -2.31
CA GLU A 279 -1.03 -13.28 -1.48
C GLU A 279 -1.29 -12.85 -0.03
N ILE A 280 -2.28 -11.98 0.18
CA ILE A 280 -2.62 -11.44 1.50
C ILE A 280 -3.55 -12.43 2.19
N ALA A 281 -4.51 -12.99 1.46
CA ALA A 281 -5.41 -14.02 1.96
C ALA A 281 -4.63 -15.25 2.46
N LEU A 282 -3.69 -15.76 1.65
CA LEU A 282 -2.84 -16.89 2.04
C LEU A 282 -2.03 -16.60 3.31
N PHE A 283 -1.41 -15.42 3.39
CA PHE A 283 -0.66 -15.02 4.59
C PHE A 283 -1.53 -14.96 5.85
N VAL A 284 -2.73 -14.37 5.74
CA VAL A 284 -3.67 -14.27 6.86
C VAL A 284 -4.20 -15.65 7.26
N ASP A 285 -4.53 -16.52 6.30
CA ASP A 285 -5.02 -17.87 6.56
C ASP A 285 -3.93 -18.75 7.21
N GLU A 286 -2.67 -18.62 6.81
CA GLU A 286 -1.54 -19.30 7.47
C GLU A 286 -1.40 -18.90 8.94
N ILE A 287 -1.56 -17.62 9.26
CA ILE A 287 -1.52 -17.11 10.63
C ILE A 287 -2.73 -17.59 11.42
N ALA A 288 -3.93 -17.51 10.82
CA ALA A 288 -5.17 -17.96 11.46
C ALA A 288 -5.15 -19.46 11.79
N ALA A 289 -4.48 -20.27 10.96
CA ALA A 289 -4.30 -21.71 11.15
C ALA A 289 -3.17 -22.09 12.12
N SER A 290 -2.34 -21.13 12.54
CA SER A 290 -1.22 -21.37 13.47
C SER A 290 -1.65 -21.47 14.95
N ASN A 291 -2.96 -21.46 15.23
CA ASN A 291 -3.58 -21.62 16.55
C ASN A 291 -4.16 -23.01 16.79
#